data_AF-A0A0L6WWJ2-F1
#
_entry.id   AF-A0A0L6WWJ2-F1
#
_cell.length_a   1.000
_cell.length_b   1.000
_cell.length_c   1.000
_cell.angle_alpha   90.00
_cell.angle_beta   90.00
_cell.angle_gamma   90.00
#
_symmetry.space_group_name_H-M   'P 1'
#
loop_
_entity.id
_entity.type
_entity.pdbx_description
1 polymer ?
#
loop_
_entity_poly.entity_id
_entity_poly.type
_entity_poly.pdbx_seq_one_letter_code
_entity_poly.pdbx_strand_id
1 'polypeptide(L)'
;MEFVINASISEMTQFAPFELNGGYMLSMIREIRADTSIPKGIQQFTCQALENLAVVHDAIIEAHVFQTCLANSCCRPDPKLEKGALVYLSIKNLDLPKGRARKLCPKWVELYRIVEAFSKTSNNVLELPVALQE
;
A
#
# COMPACT_ATOMS: atom_id res chain seq x y z
N MET A 1 13.93 6.44 1.45
CA MET A 1 13.44 5.22 0.75
C MET A 1 14.54 4.58 -0.07
N GLU A 2 15.05 5.23 -1.10
CA GLU A 2 16.05 4.66 -2.03
C GLU A 2 17.32 4.12 -1.34
N PHE A 3 17.91 4.86 -0.40
CA PHE A 3 19.11 4.39 0.32
C PHE A 3 18.88 3.08 1.08
N VAL A 4 17.74 2.94 1.76
CA VAL A 4 17.40 1.73 2.52
C VAL A 4 17.22 0.55 1.58
N ILE A 5 16.55 0.76 0.45
CA ILE A 5 16.36 -0.27 -0.58
C ILE A 5 17.71 -0.70 -1.15
N ASN A 6 18.60 0.25 -1.45
CA ASN A 6 19.91 -0.03 -2.02
C ASN A 6 20.92 -0.62 -1.02
N ALA A 7 20.69 -0.45 0.29
CA ALA A 7 21.48 -1.05 1.37
C ALA A 7 20.89 -2.37 1.90
N SER A 8 19.70 -2.76 1.46
CA SER A 8 19.06 -4.01 1.89
C SER A 8 19.62 -5.20 1.13
N ILE A 9 19.98 -6.25 1.86
CA ILE A 9 20.51 -7.49 1.29
C ILE A 9 19.35 -8.33 0.74
N SER A 10 19.47 -8.79 -0.51
CA SER A 10 18.51 -9.69 -1.13
C SER A 10 18.74 -11.13 -0.66
N GLU A 11 17.68 -11.85 -0.26
CA GLU A 11 17.78 -13.28 0.10
C GLU A 11 18.23 -14.17 -1.07
N MET A 12 17.92 -13.79 -2.32
CA MET A 12 18.26 -14.59 -3.49
C MET A 12 19.73 -14.46 -3.88
N THR A 13 20.27 -13.24 -3.84
CA THR A 13 21.63 -12.96 -4.30
C THR A 13 22.63 -12.86 -3.15
N GLN A 14 22.16 -12.70 -1.91
CA GLN A 14 22.97 -12.44 -0.72
C GLN A 14 23.79 -11.14 -0.80
N PHE A 15 23.46 -10.24 -1.73
CA PHE A 15 24.10 -8.94 -1.90
C PHE A 15 23.07 -7.80 -1.85
N ALA A 16 23.51 -6.63 -1.41
CA ALA A 16 22.76 -5.39 -1.56
C ALA A 16 23.09 -4.68 -2.88
N PRO A 17 22.16 -3.90 -3.47
CA PRO A 17 22.43 -3.15 -4.69
C PRO A 17 23.67 -2.25 -4.65
N PHE A 18 24.01 -1.65 -3.51
CA PHE A 18 25.26 -0.87 -3.36
C PHE A 18 26.52 -1.73 -3.54
N GLU A 19 26.51 -2.96 -3.05
CA GLU A 19 27.62 -3.90 -3.23
C GLU A 19 27.75 -4.33 -4.69
N LEU A 20 26.62 -4.56 -5.36
CA LEU A 20 26.61 -4.98 -6.77
C LEU A 20 27.07 -3.86 -7.72
N ASN A 21 26.66 -2.61 -7.48
CA ASN A 21 26.99 -1.49 -8.35
C ASN A 21 28.34 -0.84 -8.01
N GLY A 22 28.68 -0.76 -6.73
CA GLY A 22 29.84 -0.02 -6.23
C GLY A 22 30.93 -0.89 -5.63
N GLY A 23 30.67 -2.18 -5.34
CA GLY A 23 31.62 -3.08 -4.69
C GLY A 23 31.76 -2.88 -3.18
N TYR A 24 31.01 -1.96 -2.57
CA TYR A 24 31.04 -1.72 -1.13
C TYR A 24 29.67 -1.26 -0.60
N MET A 25 29.39 -1.61 0.66
CA MET A 25 28.20 -1.15 1.36
C MET A 25 28.42 0.27 1.87
N LEU A 26 27.64 1.21 1.36
CA LEU A 26 27.58 2.57 1.92
C LEU A 26 26.88 2.52 3.28
N SER A 27 27.50 3.09 4.31
CA SER A 27 26.89 3.26 5.63
C SER A 27 26.47 4.71 5.86
N MET A 28 25.37 4.92 6.59
CA MET A 28 25.03 6.24 7.08
C MET A 28 26.02 6.68 8.16
N ILE A 29 26.42 7.95 8.14
CA ILE A 29 27.20 8.56 9.21
C ILE A 29 26.37 8.48 10.50
N ARG A 30 26.91 7.83 11.53
CA ARG A 30 26.23 7.63 12.82
C ARG A 30 26.65 8.65 13.88
N GLU A 31 27.95 8.91 13.98
CA GLU A 31 28.54 9.86 14.93
C GLU A 31 29.83 10.44 14.35
N ILE A 32 30.17 11.65 14.78
CA ILE A 32 31.46 12.30 14.48
C ILE A 32 32.31 12.17 15.74
N ARG A 33 33.47 11.51 15.66
CA ARG A 33 34.47 11.66 16.72
C ARG A 33 35.00 13.09 16.62
N ALA A 34 34.90 13.85 17.70
CA ALA A 34 35.48 15.18 17.80
C ALA A 34 37.01 15.07 17.87
N ASP A 35 37.62 14.72 16.74
CA ASP A 35 39.05 14.75 16.57
C ASP A 35 39.47 16.20 16.28
N THR A 36 40.45 16.70 17.03
CA THR A 36 40.95 18.08 16.93
C THR A 36 41.65 18.35 15.58
N SER A 37 41.91 17.29 14.80
CA SER A 37 42.44 17.36 13.43
C SER A 37 41.43 17.81 12.37
N ILE A 38 40.11 17.75 12.64
CA ILE A 38 39.08 18.03 11.64
C ILE A 38 38.75 19.54 11.59
N PRO A 39 38.79 20.19 10.42
CA PRO A 39 38.42 21.59 10.27
C PRO A 39 37.01 21.90 10.78
N LYS A 40 36.85 23.02 11.51
CA LYS A 40 35.58 23.42 12.14
C LYS A 40 34.38 23.46 11.19
N GLY A 41 34.57 23.92 9.95
CA GLY A 41 33.50 23.98 8.95
C GLY A 41 32.94 22.60 8.59
N ILE A 42 33.81 21.59 8.50
CA ILE A 42 33.41 20.20 8.22
C ILE A 42 32.65 19.63 9.42
N GLN A 43 33.10 19.93 10.65
CA GLN A 43 32.40 19.51 11.87
C GLN A 43 30.99 20.11 11.92
N GLN A 44 30.85 21.41 11.69
CA GLN A 44 29.54 22.09 11.69
C GLN A 44 28.60 21.53 10.63
N PHE A 45 29.09 21.32 9.40
CA PHE A 45 28.29 20.72 8.33
C PHE A 45 27.81 19.32 8.71
N THR A 46 28.69 18.51 9.28
CA THR A 46 28.35 17.12 9.60
C THR A 46 27.39 17.06 10.80
N CYS A 47 27.54 17.93 11.81
CA CYS A 47 26.58 18.06 12.90
C CYS A 47 25.19 18.45 12.37
N GLN A 48 25.13 19.44 11.47
CA GLN A 48 23.86 19.85 10.86
C GLN A 48 23.23 18.73 10.04
N ALA A 49 24.03 17.94 9.32
CA ALA A 49 23.56 16.79 8.57
C ALA A 49 22.97 15.71 9.49
N LEU A 50 23.58 15.46 10.64
CA LEU A 50 23.07 14.52 11.65
C LEU A 50 21.76 15.01 12.28
N GLU A 51 21.66 16.29 12.61
CA GLU A 51 20.42 16.90 13.12
C GLU A 51 19.28 16.79 12.09
N ASN A 52 19.57 17.14 10.83
CA ASN A 52 18.60 17.02 9.75
C ASN A 52 18.15 15.57 9.56
N LEU A 53 19.08 14.60 9.67
CA LEU A 53 18.77 13.18 9.57
C LEU A 53 17.83 12.74 10.69
N ALA A 54 18.07 13.18 11.93
CA ALA A 54 17.19 12.90 13.06
C ALA A 54 15.78 13.46 12.84
N VAL A 55 15.67 14.72 12.42
CA VAL A 55 14.38 15.36 12.12
C VAL A 55 13.63 14.61 11.00
N VAL A 56 14.33 14.20 9.94
CA VAL A 56 13.74 13.43 8.84
C VAL A 56 13.24 12.08 9.32
N HIS A 57 13.98 11.40 10.21
CA HIS A 57 13.53 10.13 10.79
C HIS A 57 12.22 10.29 11.58
N ASP A 58 12.13 11.30 12.43
CA ASP A 58 10.91 11.56 13.21
C ASP A 58 9.71 11.86 12.31
N ALA A 59 9.90 12.69 11.28
CA ALA A 59 8.85 13.01 10.31
C ALA A 59 8.36 11.77 9.53
N ILE A 60 9.27 10.85 9.20
CA ILE A 60 8.90 9.58 8.55
C ILE A 60 8.08 8.71 9.51
N ILE A 61 8.51 8.56 10.76
CA ILE A 61 7.78 7.77 11.76
C ILE A 61 6.37 8.34 11.97
N GLU A 62 6.25 9.66 12.12
CA GLU A 62 4.96 10.35 12.23
C GLU A 62 4.06 10.07 11.02
N ALA A 63 4.59 10.22 9.79
CA ALA A 63 3.84 9.95 8.57
C ALA A 63 3.36 8.49 8.48
N HIS A 64 4.19 7.53 8.88
CA HIS A 64 3.81 6.11 8.93
C HIS A 64 2.72 5.83 9.96
N VAL A 65 2.81 6.44 11.16
CA VAL A 65 1.76 6.31 12.18
C VAL A 65 0.44 6.89 11.66
N PHE A 66 0.49 8.04 11.01
CA PHE A 66 -0.70 8.67 10.43
C PHE A 66 -1.31 7.82 9.30
N GLN A 67 -0.49 7.34 8.36
CA GLN A 67 -0.93 6.46 7.29
C GLN A 67 -1.54 5.16 7.82
N THR A 68 -0.91 4.56 8.83
CA THR A 68 -1.40 3.33 9.47
C THR A 68 -2.72 3.60 10.20
N CYS A 69 -2.82 4.72 10.91
CA CYS A 69 -4.05 5.13 11.57
C CYS A 69 -5.19 5.32 10.57
N LEU A 70 -4.94 6.02 9.45
CA LEU A 70 -5.93 6.21 8.38
C LEU A 70 -6.30 4.90 7.69
N ALA A 71 -5.33 4.06 7.36
CA ALA A 71 -5.55 2.76 6.74
C ALA A 71 -6.39 1.85 7.65
N ASN A 72 -6.07 1.81 8.95
CA ASN A 72 -6.81 1.02 9.94
C ASN A 72 -8.20 1.59 10.24
N SER A 73 -8.38 2.91 10.15
CA SER A 73 -9.67 3.57 10.38
C SER A 73 -10.69 3.33 9.26
N CYS A 74 -10.28 2.78 8.11
CA CYS A 74 -11.14 2.61 6.93
C CYS A 74 -11.80 1.22 6.78
N CYS A 75 -11.62 0.31 7.73
CA CYS A 75 -12.39 -0.94 7.74
C CYS A 75 -13.77 -0.68 8.34
N ARG A 76 -14.70 -0.11 7.55
CA ARG A 76 -16.12 -0.28 7.88
C ARG A 76 -16.38 -1.78 7.93
N PRO A 77 -17.00 -2.31 9.00
CA PRO A 77 -17.38 -3.72 9.00
C PRO A 77 -18.28 -3.95 7.78
N ASP A 78 -18.01 -5.03 7.05
CA ASP A 78 -18.86 -5.41 5.93
C ASP A 78 -20.31 -5.46 6.43
N PRO A 79 -21.25 -4.80 5.73
CA PRO A 79 -22.64 -4.83 6.13
C PRO A 79 -23.09 -6.28 6.18
N LYS A 80 -23.72 -6.68 7.29
CA LYS A 80 -24.24 -8.04 7.45
C LYS A 80 -25.41 -8.21 6.50
N LEU A 81 -25.16 -8.84 5.35
CA LEU A 81 -26.17 -9.13 4.35
C LEU A 81 -26.93 -10.40 4.75
N GLU A 82 -28.25 -10.34 4.69
CA GLU A 82 -29.13 -11.46 5.00
C GLU A 82 -29.77 -12.02 3.73
N LYS A 83 -30.14 -13.30 3.77
CA LYS A 83 -30.90 -13.95 2.70
C LYS A 83 -32.19 -13.16 2.45
N GLY A 84 -32.46 -12.83 1.19
CA GLY A 84 -33.62 -12.05 0.77
C GLY A 84 -33.39 -10.53 0.69
N ALA A 85 -32.25 -10.02 1.16
CA ALA A 85 -31.89 -8.62 0.99
C ALA A 85 -31.63 -8.28 -0.50
N LEU A 86 -31.89 -7.03 -0.87
CA LEU A 86 -31.66 -6.50 -2.20
C LEU A 86 -30.32 -5.76 -2.25
N VAL A 87 -29.46 -6.09 -3.21
CA VAL A 87 -28.13 -5.49 -3.37
C VAL A 87 -27.86 -5.09 -4.82
N TYR A 88 -27.12 -4.01 -4.99
CA TYR A 88 -26.64 -3.57 -6.31
C TYR A 88 -25.44 -4.42 -6.75
N LEU A 89 -25.42 -4.81 -8.01
CA LEU A 89 -24.32 -5.60 -8.60
C LEU A 89 -23.41 -4.70 -9.45
N SER A 90 -22.10 -4.78 -9.23
CA SER A 90 -21.16 -4.02 -10.07
C SER A 90 -20.88 -4.74 -11.39
N ILE A 91 -20.91 -3.99 -12.50
CA ILE A 91 -20.56 -4.53 -13.83
C ILE A 91 -19.06 -4.52 -14.15
N LYS A 92 -18.20 -4.15 -13.20
CA LYS A 92 -16.76 -4.02 -13.46
C LYS A 92 -16.14 -5.32 -13.99
N ASN A 93 -16.55 -6.44 -13.38
CA ASN A 93 -16.03 -7.78 -13.64
C ASN A 93 -17.09 -8.72 -14.25
N LEU A 94 -18.17 -8.17 -14.81
CA LEU A 94 -19.20 -8.96 -15.50
C LEU A 94 -18.99 -8.89 -17.01
N ASP A 95 -19.25 -10.00 -17.66
CA ASP A 95 -19.43 -10.05 -19.09
C ASP A 95 -20.80 -9.45 -19.41
N LEU A 96 -20.79 -8.50 -20.35
CA LEU A 96 -22.02 -7.89 -20.82
C LEU A 96 -22.58 -8.77 -21.95
N PRO A 97 -23.90 -8.92 -22.05
CA PRO A 97 -24.51 -9.69 -23.13
C PRO A 97 -24.05 -9.16 -24.49
N LYS A 98 -23.87 -10.09 -25.45
CA LYS A 98 -23.33 -9.79 -26.78
C LYS A 98 -24.06 -8.60 -27.43
N GLY A 99 -23.29 -7.67 -28.00
CA GLY A 99 -23.82 -6.46 -28.64
C GLY A 99 -23.99 -5.26 -27.69
N ARG A 100 -23.69 -5.39 -26.39
CA ARG A 100 -23.73 -4.27 -25.45
C ARG A 100 -22.34 -3.66 -25.24
N ALA A 101 -22.20 -2.39 -25.63
CA ALA A 101 -20.97 -1.64 -25.37
C ALA A 101 -20.87 -1.22 -23.90
N ARG A 102 -19.68 -1.36 -23.29
CA ARG A 102 -19.43 -0.91 -21.91
C ARG A 102 -19.43 0.63 -21.76
N LYS A 103 -19.28 1.37 -22.86
CA LYS A 103 -19.34 2.85 -22.88
C LYS A 103 -20.74 3.31 -22.48
N LEU A 104 -20.83 4.24 -21.53
CA LEU A 104 -22.07 4.79 -20.98
C LEU A 104 -22.96 3.79 -20.21
N CYS A 105 -22.47 2.58 -19.88
CA CYS A 105 -23.17 1.69 -18.97
C CYS A 105 -23.04 2.18 -17.51
N PRO A 106 -24.11 2.12 -16.69
CA PRO A 106 -24.03 2.47 -15.28
C PRO A 106 -23.11 1.49 -14.53
N LYS A 107 -22.33 2.00 -13.58
CA LYS A 107 -21.35 1.20 -12.80
C LYS A 107 -22.01 0.10 -11.95
N TRP A 108 -23.25 0.33 -11.55
CA TRP A 108 -24.07 -0.57 -10.75
C TRP A 108 -25.31 -0.90 -11.55
N VAL A 109 -25.58 -2.20 -11.71
CA VAL A 109 -26.83 -2.71 -12.26
C VAL A 109 -27.79 -2.96 -11.11
N GLU A 110 -29.07 -2.93 -11.47
CA GLU A 110 -30.30 -3.17 -10.70
C GLU A 110 -30.17 -4.02 -9.41
N LEU A 111 -31.16 -3.88 -8.54
CA LEU A 111 -31.21 -4.59 -7.27
C LEU A 111 -31.51 -6.08 -7.48
N TYR A 112 -30.59 -6.94 -7.06
CA TYR A 112 -30.77 -8.39 -7.07
C TYR A 112 -30.97 -8.93 -5.66
N ARG A 113 -31.81 -9.96 -5.54
CA ARG A 113 -32.08 -10.64 -4.28
C ARG A 113 -30.96 -11.63 -3.96
N ILE A 114 -30.52 -11.64 -2.70
CA ILE A 114 -29.57 -12.63 -2.19
C ILE A 114 -30.32 -13.95 -1.92
N VAL A 115 -29.94 -15.01 -2.64
CA VAL A 115 -30.46 -16.38 -2.46
C VAL A 115 -29.79 -17.06 -1.27
N GLU A 116 -28.49 -16.84 -1.11
CA GLU A 116 -27.68 -17.39 -0.04
C GLU A 116 -26.56 -16.41 0.34
N ALA A 117 -26.37 -16.19 1.64
CA ALA A 117 -25.39 -15.25 2.18
C ALA A 117 -24.37 -15.99 3.05
N PHE A 118 -23.08 -15.87 2.72
CA PHE A 118 -21.99 -16.45 3.50
C PHE A 118 -21.27 -15.35 4.31
N SER A 119 -21.78 -15.08 5.51
CA SER A 119 -21.26 -14.00 6.36
C SER A 119 -19.80 -14.15 6.79
N LYS A 120 -19.22 -15.36 6.70
CA LYS A 120 -17.81 -15.63 7.06
C LYS A 120 -16.81 -15.19 5.99
N THR A 121 -17.21 -15.22 4.72
CA THR A 121 -16.34 -14.95 3.57
C THR A 121 -16.82 -13.75 2.74
N SER A 122 -17.91 -13.10 3.15
CA SER A 122 -18.58 -12.00 2.43
C SER A 122 -19.00 -12.36 1.00
N ASN A 123 -19.14 -13.66 0.72
CA ASN A 123 -19.62 -14.17 -0.56
C ASN A 123 -21.15 -14.31 -0.52
N ASN A 124 -21.82 -13.93 -1.60
CA ASN A 124 -23.29 -14.02 -1.71
C ASN A 124 -23.67 -14.60 -3.08
N VAL A 125 -24.69 -15.45 -3.08
CA VAL A 125 -25.32 -15.96 -4.31
C VAL A 125 -26.51 -15.08 -4.62
N LEU A 126 -26.54 -14.51 -5.83
CA LEU A 126 -27.59 -13.60 -6.28
C LEU A 126 -28.52 -14.29 -7.28
N GLU A 127 -29.79 -13.89 -7.26
CA GLU A 127 -30.77 -14.26 -8.27
C GLU A 127 -30.57 -13.40 -9.53
N LEU A 128 -29.67 -13.83 -10.42
CA LEU A 128 -29.35 -13.12 -11.66
C LEU A 128 -30.29 -13.53 -12.81
N PRO A 129 -30.62 -12.59 -13.72
CA PRO A 129 -31.37 -12.90 -14.94
C PRO A 129 -30.49 -13.72 -15.89
N VAL A 130 -31.12 -14.56 -16.71
CA VAL A 130 -30.46 -15.45 -17.69
C VAL A 130 -29.44 -14.71 -18.56
N ALA A 131 -29.75 -13.46 -18.94
CA ALA A 131 -28.87 -12.62 -19.76
C ALA A 131 -27.52 -12.22 -19.12
N LEU A 132 -27.32 -12.47 -17.82
CA LEU A 132 -26.07 -12.23 -17.08
C LEU A 132 -25.43 -13.53 -16.56
N GLN A 133 -25.97 -14.69 -16.91
CA GLN A 133 -25.46 -16.01 -16.52
C GLN A 133 -24.58 -16.66 -17.61
N GLU A 134 -24.49 -16.04 -18.78
CA GLU A 134 -23.64 -16.44 -19.93
C GLU A 134 -22.32 -15.67 -19.95
#